data_AF-A0A959RS01-F1
#
_entry.id   AF-A0A959RS01-F1
#
_cell.length_a   1.000
_cell.length_b   1.000
_cell.length_c   1.000
_cell.angle_alpha   90.00
_cell.angle_beta   90.00
_cell.angle_gamma   90.00
#
_symmetry.space_group_name_H-M   'P 1'
#
loop_
_entity.id
_entity.type
_entity.pdbx_description
1 polymer ?
#
loop_
_entity_poly.entity_id
_entity_poly.type
_entity_poly.pdbx_seq_one_letter_code
_entity_poly.pdbx_strand_id
1 'polypeptide(L)'
;MRKIIFLLFISSVTFAQVEYSQRNEMGQFLPRFYIDLASYKSQETDKSKIDVFIKVPYSNLQFLKSGNNYAAKYSIVVSIYDDDDVLKFEKLWNEKIETTDFKQTSSYTSFNVSYKS
;
A
#
# COMPACT_ATOMS: atom_id res chain seq x y z
N MET A 1 -41.66 -24.41 4.15
CA MET A 1 -41.39 -23.10 3.51
C MET A 1 -40.53 -22.18 4.39
N ARG A 2 -40.87 -21.98 5.68
CA ARG A 2 -40.08 -21.12 6.60
C ARG A 2 -38.61 -21.53 6.81
N LYS A 3 -38.27 -22.83 6.77
CA LYS A 3 -36.88 -23.33 6.86
C LYS A 3 -36.05 -23.10 5.60
N ILE A 4 -36.69 -23.02 4.42
CA ILE A 4 -36.02 -22.81 3.13
C ILE A 4 -35.64 -21.33 2.97
N ILE A 5 -36.49 -20.42 3.44
CA ILE A 5 -36.23 -18.98 3.45
C ILE A 5 -35.00 -18.64 4.32
N PHE A 6 -34.78 -19.38 5.41
CA PHE A 6 -33.63 -19.17 6.29
C PHE A 6 -32.28 -19.56 5.64
N LEU A 7 -32.29 -20.58 4.78
CA LEU A 7 -31.11 -21.00 4.01
C LEU A 7 -30.71 -20.00 2.91
N LEU A 8 -31.70 -19.33 2.29
CA LEU A 8 -31.46 -18.28 1.29
C LEU A 8 -30.83 -17.01 1.87
N PHE A 9 -31.05 -16.72 3.16
CA PHE A 9 -30.45 -15.57 3.85
C PHE A 9 -28.97 -15.80 4.22
N ILE A 10 -28.52 -17.06 4.32
CA ILE A 10 -27.12 -17.39 4.62
C ILE A 10 -26.25 -17.29 3.36
N SER A 11 -26.81 -17.53 2.16
CA SER A 11 -26.07 -17.38 0.90
C SER A 11 -25.82 -15.93 0.48
N SER A 12 -26.56 -14.95 0.98
CA SER A 12 -26.32 -13.54 0.63
C SER A 12 -25.09 -12.94 1.31
N VAL A 13 -24.55 -13.59 2.35
CA VAL A 13 -23.36 -13.11 3.07
C VAL A 13 -22.05 -13.46 2.34
N THR A 14 -22.10 -14.28 1.28
CA THR A 14 -20.91 -14.70 0.53
C THR A 14 -20.42 -13.70 -0.51
N PHE A 15 -21.15 -12.59 -0.74
CA PHE A 15 -20.74 -11.54 -1.69
C PHE A 15 -19.82 -10.46 -1.07
N ALA A 16 -19.44 -10.60 0.20
CA ALA A 16 -18.50 -9.70 0.88
C ALA A 16 -17.03 -10.11 0.70
N GLN A 17 -16.70 -10.84 -0.37
CA GLN A 17 -15.30 -11.21 -0.62
C GLN A 17 -14.51 -9.95 -0.99
N VAL A 18 -13.55 -9.59 -0.13
CA VAL A 18 -12.57 -8.55 -0.43
C VAL A 18 -11.82 -8.99 -1.68
N GLU A 19 -11.83 -8.14 -2.69
CA GLU A 19 -11.04 -8.34 -3.91
C GLU A 19 -9.57 -8.42 -3.49
N TYR A 20 -8.99 -9.62 -3.56
CA TYR A 20 -7.60 -9.83 -3.21
C TYR A 20 -6.78 -9.14 -4.30
N SER A 21 -6.25 -7.94 -4.00
CA SER A 21 -5.36 -7.23 -4.92
C SER A 21 -4.29 -8.21 -5.36
N GLN A 22 -4.21 -8.49 -6.67
CA GLN A 22 -3.22 -9.41 -7.20
C GLN A 22 -1.86 -8.99 -6.68
N ARG A 23 -1.21 -9.89 -5.94
CA ARG A 23 0.19 -9.73 -5.55
C ARG A 23 0.98 -9.80 -6.85
N ASN A 24 1.19 -8.65 -7.49
CA ASN A 24 2.10 -8.55 -8.61
C ASN A 24 3.43 -9.15 -8.14
N GLU A 25 3.84 -10.25 -8.77
CA GLU A 25 5.16 -10.81 -8.60
C GLU A 25 6.14 -9.80 -9.18
N MET A 26 6.49 -8.77 -8.40
CA MET A 26 7.58 -7.87 -8.74
C MET A 26 8.81 -8.76 -8.98
N GLY A 27 9.39 -8.66 -10.18
CA GLY A 27 10.51 -9.51 -10.59
C GLY A 27 11.59 -9.56 -9.53
N GLN A 28 12.32 -10.69 -9.46
CA GLN A 28 13.26 -11.02 -8.38
C GLN A 28 14.33 -9.94 -8.07
N PHE A 29 14.53 -8.99 -8.98
CA PHE A 29 15.52 -7.91 -8.89
C PHE A 29 14.96 -6.56 -8.43
N LEU A 30 13.65 -6.42 -8.22
CA LEU A 30 13.04 -5.18 -7.75
C LEU A 30 12.93 -5.15 -6.22
N PRO A 31 13.08 -3.98 -5.57
CA PRO A 31 12.91 -3.86 -4.13
C PRO A 31 11.49 -4.26 -3.71
N ARG A 32 11.36 -5.23 -2.79
CA ARG A 32 10.06 -5.73 -2.30
C ARG A 32 9.46 -4.85 -1.22
N PHE A 33 8.46 -4.05 -1.55
CA PHE A 33 7.62 -3.35 -0.57
C PHE A 33 6.22 -3.98 -0.52
N TYR A 34 5.46 -3.63 0.52
CA TYR A 34 4.10 -4.11 0.69
C TYR A 34 3.15 -2.94 0.53
N ILE A 35 2.05 -3.16 -0.20
CA ILE A 35 0.97 -2.20 -0.38
C ILE A 35 -0.31 -2.90 0.05
N ASP A 36 -1.17 -2.15 0.73
CA ASP A 36 -2.56 -2.52 0.97
C ASP A 36 -3.45 -1.31 0.60
N LEU A 37 -4.60 -1.58 0.01
CA LEU A 37 -5.51 -0.57 -0.51
C LEU A 37 -6.89 -0.76 0.11
N ALA A 38 -7.46 0.32 0.63
CA ALA A 38 -8.81 0.31 1.18
C ALA A 38 -9.68 1.35 0.48
N SER A 39 -10.76 0.88 -0.16
CA SER A 39 -11.70 1.74 -0.87
C SER A 39 -12.91 2.05 0.01
N TYR A 40 -13.29 3.33 0.05
CA TYR A 40 -14.43 3.83 0.80
C TYR A 40 -15.29 4.74 -0.07
N LYS A 41 -16.55 4.90 0.33
CA LYS A 41 -17.42 5.93 -0.25
C LYS A 41 -16.83 7.32 0.02
N SER A 42 -16.72 8.16 -1.01
CA SER A 42 -16.32 9.56 -0.83
C SER A 42 -17.46 10.40 -0.24
N GLN A 43 -17.10 11.53 0.36
CA GLN A 43 -18.05 12.59 0.72
C GLN A 43 -18.47 13.42 -0.50
N GLU A 44 -17.68 13.38 -1.57
CA GLU A 44 -17.97 14.05 -2.82
C GLU A 44 -18.79 13.14 -3.75
N THR A 45 -19.81 13.73 -4.41
CA THR A 45 -20.61 13.04 -5.42
C THR A 45 -19.72 12.53 -6.55
N ASP A 46 -20.02 11.32 -7.04
CA ASP A 46 -19.33 10.65 -8.14
C ASP A 46 -17.82 10.40 -7.93
N LYS A 47 -17.37 10.36 -6.67
CA LYS A 47 -15.99 10.01 -6.31
C LYS A 47 -15.94 8.84 -5.32
N SER A 48 -14.81 8.15 -5.34
CA SER A 48 -14.43 7.15 -4.34
C SER A 48 -13.20 7.63 -3.59
N LYS A 49 -13.11 7.28 -2.30
CA LYS A 49 -11.91 7.51 -1.49
C LYS A 49 -11.08 6.24 -1.51
N ILE A 50 -9.78 6.36 -1.74
CA ILE A 50 -8.84 5.25 -1.70
C ILE A 50 -7.75 5.60 -0.68
N ASP A 51 -7.64 4.77 0.34
CA ASP A 51 -6.56 4.84 1.32
C ASP A 51 -5.48 3.83 0.93
N VAL A 52 -4.23 4.28 0.97
CA VAL A 52 -3.05 3.52 0.54
C VAL A 52 -2.12 3.34 1.73
N PHE A 53 -1.87 2.09 2.09
CA PHE A 53 -0.95 1.71 3.16
C PHE A 53 0.31 1.11 2.54
N ILE A 54 1.47 1.70 2.80
CA ILE A 54 2.74 1.27 2.20
C ILE A 54 3.74 0.96 3.29
N LYS A 55 4.35 -0.22 3.20
CA LYS A 55 5.43 -0.66 4.09
C LYS A 55 6.70 -0.90 3.28
N VAL A 56 7.72 -0.09 3.57
CA VAL A 56 9.04 -0.15 2.92
C VAL A 56 10.10 -0.67 3.90
N PRO A 57 10.66 -1.88 3.70
CA PRO A 57 11.77 -2.38 4.50
C PRO A 57 13.03 -1.53 4.34
N TYR A 58 13.79 -1.34 5.42
CA TYR A 58 15.04 -0.56 5.37
C TYR A 58 16.11 -1.25 4.54
N SER A 59 16.11 -2.58 4.51
CA SER A 59 16.95 -3.40 3.61
C SER A 59 16.83 -3.06 2.13
N ASN A 60 15.74 -2.40 1.72
CA ASN A 60 15.49 -2.00 0.34
C ASN A 60 15.90 -0.56 0.04
N LEU A 61 16.38 0.16 1.06
CA LEU A 61 16.71 1.57 0.97
C LEU A 61 18.22 1.74 1.09
N GLN A 62 18.74 2.69 0.32
CA GLN A 62 20.13 3.09 0.45
C GLN A 62 20.24 4.20 1.48
N PHE A 63 20.93 3.90 2.59
CA PHE A 63 21.25 4.88 3.61
C PHE A 63 22.62 5.51 3.35
N LEU A 64 22.69 6.84 3.43
CA LEU A 64 23.93 7.62 3.38
C LEU A 64 24.32 8.04 4.79
N LYS A 65 25.58 7.83 5.16
CA LYS A 65 26.13 8.26 6.45
C LYS A 65 26.48 9.76 6.41
N SER A 66 26.05 10.50 7.43
CA SER A 66 26.43 11.90 7.66
C SER A 66 26.69 12.11 9.14
N GLY A 67 27.96 12.31 9.52
CA GLY A 67 28.38 12.35 10.92
C GLY A 67 28.02 11.05 11.66
N ASN A 68 27.18 11.18 12.69
CA ASN A 68 26.69 10.06 13.50
C ASN A 68 25.31 9.54 13.06
N ASN A 69 24.77 10.03 11.95
CA ASN A 69 23.45 9.68 11.44
C ASN A 69 23.55 8.96 10.10
N TYR A 70 22.50 8.19 9.79
CA TYR A 70 22.25 7.54 8.52
C TYR A 70 20.91 8.02 8.00
N ALA A 71 20.86 8.46 6.74
CA ALA A 71 19.64 8.97 6.13
C ALA A 71 19.35 8.27 4.80
N ALA A 72 18.10 7.88 4.59
CA ALA A 72 17.59 7.40 3.31
C ALA A 72 16.45 8.31 2.84
N LYS A 73 16.34 8.49 1.52
CA LYS A 73 15.26 9.23 0.88
C LYS A 73 14.69 8.40 -0.24
N TYR A 74 13.37 8.44 -0.39
CA TYR A 74 12.68 7.76 -1.49
C TYR A 74 11.38 8.50 -1.81
N SER A 75 10.83 8.22 -2.98
CA SER A 75 9.56 8.80 -3.44
C SER A 75 8.55 7.68 -3.67
N ILE A 76 7.32 7.92 -3.24
CA ILE A 76 6.16 7.08 -3.52
C ILE A 76 5.35 7.82 -4.59
N VAL A 77 5.09 7.16 -5.71
CA VAL A 77 4.19 7.65 -6.75
C VAL A 77 3.03 6.66 -6.87
N VAL A 78 1.81 7.16 -6.74
CA VAL A 78 0.58 6.38 -6.95
C VAL A 78 -0.14 6.99 -8.13
N SER A 79 -0.27 6.21 -9.19
CA SER A 79 -0.93 6.59 -10.43
C SER A 79 -2.14 5.68 -10.65
N ILE A 80 -3.31 6.26 -10.89
CA ILE A 80 -4.57 5.56 -11.12
C ILE A 80 -4.97 5.79 -12.57
N TYR A 81 -5.20 4.69 -13.27
CA TYR A 81 -5.62 4.64 -14.66
C TYR A 81 -7.07 4.17 -14.74
N ASP A 82 -7.78 4.53 -15.81
CA ASP A 82 -9.05 3.88 -16.15
C ASP A 82 -8.83 2.60 -16.97
N ASP A 83 -9.92 1.96 -17.36
CA ASP A 83 -9.92 0.72 -18.15
C ASP A 83 -9.33 0.90 -19.56
N ASP A 84 -9.21 2.15 -20.04
CA ASP A 84 -8.61 2.53 -21.32
C ASP A 84 -7.11 2.90 -21.17
N ASP A 85 -6.49 2.57 -20.03
CA ASP A 85 -5.11 2.91 -19.66
C ASP A 85 -4.82 4.44 -19.63
N VAL A 86 -5.85 5.27 -19.45
CA VAL A 86 -5.72 6.73 -19.35
C VAL A 86 -5.51 7.13 -17.89
N LEU A 87 -4.40 7.83 -17.62
CA LEU A 87 -4.10 8.37 -16.30
C LEU A 87 -5.21 9.34 -15.84
N LYS A 88 -5.89 9.01 -14.76
CA LYS A 88 -6.92 9.87 -14.13
C LYS A 88 -6.39 10.64 -12.94
N PHE A 89 -5.46 10.05 -12.20
CA PHE A 89 -5.00 10.61 -10.95
C PHE A 89 -3.56 10.21 -10.65
N GLU A 90 -2.77 11.15 -10.13
CA GLU A 90 -1.42 10.88 -9.64
C GLU A 90 -1.16 11.65 -8.35
N LYS A 91 -0.55 10.98 -7.37
CA LYS A 91 0.04 11.62 -6.18
C LYS A 91 1.47 11.17 -5.99
N LEU A 92 2.29 12.12 -5.54
CA LEU A 92 3.69 11.92 -5.19
C LEU A 92 3.93 12.31 -3.74
N TRP A 93 4.62 11.45 -3.00
CA TRP A 93 5.11 11.75 -1.65
C TRP A 93 6.61 11.50 -1.57
N ASN A 94 7.33 12.43 -0.97
CA ASN A 94 8.75 12.29 -0.67
C ASN A 94 8.92 11.91 0.79
N GLU A 95 9.62 10.81 1.04
CA GLU A 95 9.86 10.26 2.37
C GLU A 95 11.34 10.39 2.73
N LYS A 96 11.61 10.65 4.00
CA LYS A 96 12.96 10.72 4.58
C LYS A 96 12.98 9.89 5.84
N ILE A 97 13.95 9.00 5.94
CA ILE A 97 14.20 8.17 7.11
C ILE A 97 15.56 8.55 7.67
N GLU A 98 15.65 8.68 8.99
CA GLU A 98 16.91 8.91 9.70
C GLU A 98 17.05 7.91 10.84
N THR A 99 18.25 7.39 11.04
CA THR A 99 18.60 6.53 12.17
C THR A 99 20.05 6.78 12.59
N THR A 100 20.36 6.62 13.87
CA THR A 100 21.73 6.63 14.41
C THR A 100 22.32 5.22 14.46
N ASP A 101 21.49 4.17 14.36
CA ASP A 101 21.92 2.78 14.45
C ASP A 101 22.20 2.20 13.06
N PHE A 102 23.47 1.94 12.80
CA PHE A 102 23.92 1.29 11.57
C PHE A 102 23.21 -0.04 11.31
N LYS A 103 22.88 -0.82 12.34
CA LYS A 103 22.23 -2.14 12.17
C LYS A 103 20.84 -2.01 11.54
N GLN A 104 20.15 -0.89 11.76
CA GLN A 104 18.84 -0.67 11.17
C GLN A 104 18.92 -0.43 9.65
N THR A 105 20.02 0.13 9.15
CA THR A 105 20.17 0.52 7.73
C THR A 105 20.08 -0.65 6.74
N SER A 106 20.29 -1.88 7.21
CA SER A 106 20.22 -3.11 6.39
C SER A 106 19.19 -4.12 6.93
N SER A 107 18.39 -3.72 7.92
CA SER A 107 17.47 -4.62 8.59
C SER A 107 16.23 -4.92 7.75
N TYR A 108 15.90 -6.21 7.62
CA TYR A 108 14.63 -6.68 7.05
C TYR A 108 13.44 -6.50 8.01
N THR A 109 13.71 -6.27 9.29
CA THR A 109 12.68 -6.10 10.33
C THR A 109 12.42 -4.63 10.66
N SER A 110 13.28 -3.72 10.21
CA SER A 110 13.04 -2.28 10.26
C SER A 110 12.30 -1.85 9.00
N PHE A 111 11.22 -1.08 9.16
CA PHE A 111 10.39 -0.64 8.06
C PHE A 111 9.80 0.73 8.31
N ASN A 112 9.60 1.48 7.23
CA ASN A 112 8.77 2.68 7.25
C ASN A 112 7.36 2.28 6.85
N VAL A 113 6.37 2.67 7.66
CA VAL A 113 4.94 2.49 7.36
C VAL A 113 4.37 3.87 7.09
N SER A 114 3.75 4.04 5.93
CA SER A 114 3.08 5.27 5.56
C SER A 114 1.61 4.99 5.22
N TYR A 115 0.74 5.89 5.68
CA TYR A 115 -0.68 5.94 5.33
C TYR A 115 -0.91 7.18 4.49
N LYS A 116 -1.48 7.00 3.29
CA LYS A 116 -1.80 8.06 2.35
C LYS A 116 -3.29 8.01 2.01
N SER A 117 -3.94 9.17 2.03
CA SER A 117 -5.36 9.36 1.71
C SER A 117 -5.53 10.54 0.76
#